data_AF-A0A846M2T6-F1
#
_entry.id   AF-A0A846M2T6-F1
#
_cell.length_a   1.000
_cell.length_b   1.000
_cell.length_c   1.000
_cell.angle_alpha   90.00
_cell.angle_beta   90.00
_cell.angle_gamma   90.00
#
_symmetry.space_group_name_H-M   'P 1'
#
loop_
_entity.id
_entity.type
_entity.pdbx_description
1 polymer ?
#
loop_
_entity_poly.entity_id
_entity_poly.type
_entity_poly.pdbx_seq_one_letter_code
_entity_poly.pdbx_strand_id
1 'polypeptide(L)'
;MHTADINRGAPAPIAPFRPLDPAGWLARYVDLGGGYTVRPNGVILHWSLGITEEERRALVQHERPLRRDLIMREAVKAYLASYTTTEADPC
;
A
#
# COMPACT_ATOMS: atom_id res chain seq x y z
N MET A 1 -33.42 -18.95 -42.08
CA MET A 1 -33.50 -19.05 -40.61
C MET A 1 -32.24 -18.41 -40.04
N HIS A 2 -32.42 -17.47 -39.13
CA HIS A 2 -31.45 -16.46 -38.69
C HIS A 2 -30.39 -17.08 -37.78
N THR A 3 -29.10 -16.97 -38.11
CA THR A 3 -27.99 -17.31 -37.21
C THR A 3 -27.72 -16.12 -36.30
N ALA A 4 -28.14 -16.20 -35.04
CA ALA A 4 -27.80 -15.21 -34.03
C ALA A 4 -26.45 -15.55 -33.40
N ASP A 5 -25.43 -14.81 -33.81
CA ASP A 5 -24.19 -14.57 -33.07
C ASP A 5 -24.52 -13.76 -31.80
N ILE A 6 -24.20 -14.27 -30.61
CA ILE A 6 -23.99 -13.44 -29.42
C ILE A 6 -22.99 -14.13 -28.47
N ASN A 7 -21.71 -14.10 -28.84
CA ASN A 7 -20.62 -14.15 -27.86
C ASN A 7 -20.66 -12.86 -27.03
N ARG A 8 -21.36 -12.83 -25.90
CA ARG A 8 -21.27 -11.65 -25.02
C ARG A 8 -21.52 -11.95 -23.56
N GLY A 9 -20.42 -12.13 -22.83
CA GLY A 9 -20.42 -12.17 -21.38
C GLY A 9 -19.19 -12.84 -20.80
N ALA A 10 -17.99 -12.54 -21.29
CA ALA A 10 -16.80 -12.82 -20.50
C ALA A 10 -16.93 -11.99 -19.21
N PRO A 11 -16.96 -12.62 -18.01
CA PRO A 11 -16.91 -11.87 -16.76
C PRO A 11 -15.63 -11.01 -16.76
N ALA A 12 -15.78 -9.78 -16.29
CA ALA A 12 -14.79 -8.70 -16.31
C ALA A 12 -13.34 -9.19 -16.13
N PRO A 13 -12.35 -8.56 -16.81
CA PRO A 13 -10.95 -8.90 -16.62
C PRO A 13 -10.66 -8.91 -15.13
N ILE A 14 -10.32 -10.11 -14.66
CA ILE A 14 -9.81 -10.38 -13.32
C ILE A 14 -8.86 -9.23 -13.02
N ALA A 15 -9.18 -8.43 -12.00
CA ALA A 15 -8.46 -7.22 -11.66
C ALA A 15 -6.96 -7.49 -11.85
N PRO A 16 -6.24 -6.69 -12.66
CA PRO A 16 -4.85 -6.99 -12.95
C PRO A 16 -4.18 -7.17 -11.61
N PHE A 17 -3.53 -8.33 -11.46
CA PHE A 17 -2.73 -8.70 -10.30
C PHE A 17 -1.71 -7.57 -10.16
N ARG A 18 -2.09 -6.47 -9.48
CA ARG A 18 -1.22 -5.31 -9.37
C ARG A 18 -0.03 -5.86 -8.61
N PRO A 19 1.18 -5.80 -9.18
CA PRO A 19 2.35 -6.12 -8.40
C PRO A 19 2.24 -5.29 -7.13
N LEU A 20 2.40 -5.98 -6.02
CA LEU A 20 2.37 -5.34 -4.72
C LEU A 20 3.49 -4.30 -4.72
N ASP A 21 3.11 -3.03 -4.77
CA ASP A 21 4.04 -1.90 -4.88
C ASP A 21 4.17 -1.22 -3.51
N PRO A 22 5.09 -1.68 -2.64
CA PRO A 22 5.26 -1.12 -1.31
C PRO A 22 5.69 0.35 -1.37
N ALA A 23 6.47 0.73 -2.39
CA ALA A 23 6.92 2.09 -2.63
C ALA A 23 5.76 3.05 -2.88
N GLY A 24 4.90 2.74 -3.86
CA GLY A 24 3.73 3.55 -4.18
C GLY A 24 2.68 3.53 -3.08
N TRP A 25 2.52 2.41 -2.37
CA TRP A 25 1.65 2.38 -1.18
C TRP A 25 2.14 3.36 -0.11
N LEU A 26 3.45 3.34 0.19
CA LEU A 26 4.06 4.21 1.19
C LEU A 26 4.03 5.68 0.77
N ALA A 27 4.32 5.97 -0.51
CA ALA A 27 4.24 7.31 -1.07
C ALA A 27 2.82 7.89 -0.92
N ARG A 28 1.79 7.08 -1.20
CA ARG A 28 0.39 7.47 -0.99
C ARG A 28 0.04 7.64 0.48
N TYR A 29 0.59 6.81 1.36
CA TYR A 29 0.38 6.94 2.79
C TYR A 29 0.97 8.27 3.32
N VAL A 30 2.15 8.67 2.85
CA VAL A 30 2.79 9.95 3.20
C VAL A 30 2.04 11.15 2.61
N ASP A 31 1.60 11.04 1.36
CA ASP A 31 0.80 12.07 0.67
C ASP A 31 -0.52 12.39 1.40
N LEU A 32 -1.12 11.37 2.03
CA LEU A 32 -2.32 11.50 2.87
C LEU A 32 -2.05 12.10 4.27
N GLY A 33 -0.83 12.57 4.55
CA GLY A 33 -0.43 13.11 5.86
C GLY A 33 0.04 12.05 6.85
N GLY A 34 0.26 10.82 6.38
CA GLY A 34 0.89 9.75 7.15
C GLY A 34 2.39 9.95 7.27
N GLY A 35 2.97 9.31 8.28
CA GLY A 35 4.39 9.27 8.55
C GLY A 35 4.78 7.86 9.01
N TYR A 36 6.06 7.53 8.86
CA TYR A 36 6.56 6.25 9.32
C TYR A 36 7.90 6.44 10.01
N THR A 37 8.11 5.63 11.03
CA THR A 37 9.40 5.50 11.70
C THR A 37 9.88 4.08 11.49
N VAL A 38 11.07 3.93 10.91
CA VAL A 38 11.73 2.63 10.81
C VAL A 38 12.59 2.43 12.06
N ARG A 39 12.43 1.28 12.71
CA ARG A 39 13.21 0.86 13.88
C ARG A 39 13.90 -0.47 13.57
N PRO A 40 14.98 -0.82 14.30
CA PRO A 40 15.67 -2.10 14.11
C PRO A 40 14.75 -3.32 14.23
N ASN A 41 13.70 -3.21 15.06
CA ASN A 41 12.75 -4.29 15.32
C ASN A 41 11.45 -4.20 14.50
N GLY A 42 11.33 -3.23 13.58
CA GLY A 42 10.16 -3.10 12.71
C GLY A 42 9.81 -1.67 12.32
N VAL A 43 8.69 -1.52 11.61
CA VAL A 43 8.17 -0.23 11.12
C VAL A 43 6.95 0.17 11.94
N ILE A 44 6.91 1.43 12.34
CA ILE A 44 5.74 2.05 12.99
C ILE A 44 5.17 3.09 12.03
N LEU A 45 3.92 2.89 11.63
CA LEU A 45 3.13 3.88 10.91
C LEU A 45 2.47 4.82 11.93
N HIS A 46 2.53 6.11 11.68
CA HIS A 46 1.94 7.13 12.53
C HIS A 46 1.39 8.27 11.66
N TRP A 47 0.51 9.11 12.20
CA TRP A 47 0.06 10.31 11.50
C TRP A 47 -0.06 11.45 12.49
N SER A 48 0.07 12.68 11.99
CA SER A 48 0.03 13.89 12.80
C SER A 48 -1.36 14.10 13.40
N LEU A 49 -1.43 14.67 14.61
CA LEU A 49 -2.70 15.06 15.25
C LEU A 49 -3.40 16.23 14.54
N GLY A 50 -2.70 16.92 13.64
CA GLY A 50 -3.21 18.06 12.88
C GLY A 50 -3.90 17.72 11.56
N ILE A 51 -4.04 16.43 11.21
CA ILE A 51 -4.77 16.02 10.00
C ILE A 51 -6.29 16.20 10.19
N THR A 52 -6.99 16.46 9.09
CA THR A 52 -8.46 16.51 9.08
C THR A 52 -9.07 15.11 9.30
N GLU A 53 -10.33 15.04 9.71
CA GLU A 53 -11.03 13.76 9.85
C GLU A 53 -11.16 13.01 8.51
N GLU A 54 -11.20 13.73 7.38
CA GLU A 54 -11.21 13.13 6.04
C GLU A 54 -9.88 12.43 5.73
N GLU A 55 -8.75 13.09 5.98
CA GLU A 55 -7.41 12.51 5.85
C GLU A 55 -7.24 11.31 6.79
N ARG A 56 -7.71 11.42 8.04
CA ARG A 56 -7.68 10.31 8.99
C ARG A 56 -8.46 9.11 8.47
N ARG A 57 -9.65 9.32 7.90
CA ARG A 57 -10.44 8.23 7.29
C ARG A 57 -9.73 7.63 6.08
N ALA A 58 -9.11 8.46 5.25
CA ALA A 58 -8.34 8.00 4.10
C ALA A 58 -7.15 7.14 4.56
N LEU A 59 -6.39 7.57 5.56
CA LEU A 59 -5.28 6.82 6.15
C LEU A 59 -5.73 5.48 6.73
N VAL A 60 -6.81 5.46 7.53
CA VAL A 60 -7.36 4.21 8.09
C VAL A 60 -7.82 3.25 6.99
N GLN A 61 -8.43 3.76 5.92
CA GLN A 61 -8.80 2.93 4.77
C GLN A 61 -7.56 2.42 4.01
N HIS A 62 -6.51 3.22 3.93
CA HIS A 62 -5.25 2.88 3.28
C HIS A 62 -4.43 1.84 4.07
N GLU A 63 -4.58 1.80 5.39
CA GLU A 63 -3.98 0.78 6.27
C GLU A 63 -4.74 -0.55 6.33
N ARG A 64 -6.04 -0.57 6.00
CA ARG A 64 -6.84 -1.81 5.98
C ARG A 64 -6.21 -2.95 5.17
N PRO A 65 -5.71 -2.75 3.94
CA PRO A 65 -5.05 -3.82 3.20
C PRO A 65 -3.78 -4.29 3.91
N LEU A 66 -3.02 -3.40 4.54
CA LEU A 66 -1.82 -3.75 5.30
C LEU A 66 -2.13 -4.62 6.54
N ARG A 67 -3.30 -4.44 7.16
CA ARG A 67 -3.79 -5.27 8.27
C ARG A 67 -4.32 -6.63 7.82
N ARG A 68 -4.86 -6.72 6.60
CA ARG A 68 -5.48 -7.93 6.06
C ARG A 68 -4.46 -8.82 5.34
N ASP A 69 -3.48 -8.23 4.66
CA ASP A 69 -2.47 -8.92 3.87
C ASP A 69 -1.11 -8.89 4.57
N LEU A 70 -0.76 -10.00 5.21
CA LEU A 70 0.56 -10.19 5.83
C LEU A 70 1.70 -10.06 4.80
N ILE A 71 1.48 -10.49 3.55
CA ILE A 71 2.44 -10.36 2.45
C ILE A 71 2.70 -8.88 2.15
N MET A 72 1.65 -8.05 2.15
CA MET A 72 1.76 -6.61 1.94
C MET A 72 2.56 -5.94 3.05
N ARG A 73 2.28 -6.32 4.30
CA ARG A 73 3.00 -5.82 5.46
C ARG A 73 4.49 -6.17 5.41
N GLU A 74 4.81 -7.43 5.13
CA GLU A 74 6.21 -7.89 5.05
C GLU A 74 6.96 -7.24 3.88
N ALA A 75 6.31 -7.02 2.74
CA ALA A 75 6.94 -6.32 1.62
C ALA A 75 7.17 -4.82 1.91
N VAL A 76 6.23 -4.12 2.54
CA VAL A 76 6.44 -2.72 2.98
C VAL A 76 7.55 -2.65 4.03
N LYS A 77 7.61 -3.62 4.95
CA LYS A 77 8.68 -3.72 5.95
C LYS A 77 10.04 -4.01 5.29
N ALA A 78 10.11 -4.94 4.36
CA ALA A 78 11.34 -5.28 3.63
C ALA A 78 11.83 -4.10 2.79
N TYR A 79 10.91 -3.41 2.11
CA TYR A 79 11.18 -2.17 1.41
C TYR A 79 11.76 -1.12 2.36
N LEU A 80 11.09 -0.82 3.47
CA LEU A 80 11.60 0.16 4.44
C LEU A 80 12.94 -0.24 5.08
N ALA A 81 13.17 -1.53 5.31
CA ALA A 81 14.44 -2.05 5.80
C ALA A 81 15.59 -1.87 4.81
N SER A 82 15.32 -1.93 3.50
CA SER A 82 16.35 -1.67 2.48
C SER A 82 16.77 -0.19 2.45
N TYR A 83 15.85 0.74 2.76
CA TYR A 83 16.20 2.16 2.90
C TYR A 83 17.06 2.43 4.15
N THR A 84 16.75 1.82 5.29
CA THR A 84 17.57 2.00 6.51
C THR A 84 18.98 1.43 6.42
N THR A 85 19.19 0.42 5.58
CA THR A 85 20.53 -0.12 5.33
C THR A 85 21.38 0.86 4.54
N THR A 86 20.76 1.75 3.76
CA THR A 86 21.46 2.74 2.92
C THR A 86 21.82 4.01 3.70
N GLU A 87 21.09 4.32 4.77
CA GLU A 87 21.42 5.45 5.67
C GLU A 87 22.41 5.08 6.78
N ALA A 88 22.75 3.79 6.91
CA ALA A 88 23.79 3.28 7.80
C ALA A 88 25.14 3.12 7.07
N ASP A 89 25.49 4.08 6.22
CA ASP A 89 26.89 4.31 5.83
C ASP A 89 27.49 5.31 6.82
N PRO A 90 28.20 4.87 7.87
CA PRO A 90 28.94 5.78 8.72
C PRO A 90 30.22 6.22 8.00
N CYS A 91 30.19 7.47 7.51
CA CYS A 91 31.34 8.33 7.17
C CYS A 91 32.25 7.93 6.00
#